data_AF-A0A1Z4JKV3-F1
#
_entry.id   AF-A0A1Z4JKV3-F1
#
_cell.length_a   1.000
_cell.length_b   1.000
_cell.length_c   1.000
_cell.angle_alpha   90.00
_cell.angle_beta   90.00
_cell.angle_gamma   90.00
#
_symmetry.space_group_name_H-M   'P 1'
#
loop_
_entity.id
_entity.type
_entity.pdbx_description
1 polymer ?
#
loop_
_entity_poly.entity_id
_entity_poly.type
_entity_poly.pdbx_seq_one_letter_code
_entity_poly.pdbx_strand_id
1 'polypeptide(L)'
;MQLNTELPDHLAQAIADYIQDQTDPTDLPDVLQTALETFLTERGYLSQPKKRLRITPAEQGSGYHNTSIEHDQVLANLDQEHLV
;
A
#
# COMPACT_ATOMS: atom_id res chain seq x y z
N MET A 1 -17.97 13.46 20.22
CA MET A 1 -19.13 13.19 19.33
C MET A 1 -19.24 11.67 19.24
N GLN A 2 -20.36 11.07 19.65
CA GLN A 2 -20.63 9.65 19.41
C GLN A 2 -21.38 9.56 18.06
N LEU A 3 -20.85 8.80 17.11
CA LEU A 3 -21.52 8.53 15.84
C LEU A 3 -22.29 7.22 15.99
N ASN A 4 -23.61 7.32 16.13
CA ASN A 4 -24.51 6.16 16.13
C ASN A 4 -25.12 6.08 14.73
N THR A 5 -24.48 5.32 13.86
CA THR A 5 -24.98 5.05 12.50
C THR A 5 -25.41 3.60 12.41
N GLU A 6 -26.64 3.35 12.01
CA GLU A 6 -27.08 1.99 11.68
C GLU A 6 -26.30 1.51 10.46
N LEU A 7 -25.55 0.43 10.64
CA LEU A 7 -24.79 -0.18 9.56
C LEU A 7 -25.76 -1.06 8.76
N PRO A 8 -25.90 -0.87 7.43
CA PRO A 8 -26.69 -1.76 6.60
C PRO A 8 -26.25 -3.22 6.73
N ASP A 9 -27.20 -4.16 6.71
CA ASP A 9 -26.93 -5.60 6.87
C ASP A 9 -25.90 -6.14 5.87
N HIS A 10 -25.88 -5.62 4.64
CA HIS A 10 -24.91 -6.04 3.63
C HIS A 10 -23.46 -5.68 4.00
N LEU A 11 -23.24 -4.57 4.70
CA LEU A 11 -21.91 -4.20 5.21
C LEU A 11 -21.55 -5.02 6.44
N ALA A 12 -22.51 -5.31 7.32
CA ALA A 12 -22.29 -6.17 8.47
C ALA A 12 -21.83 -7.58 8.05
N GLN A 13 -22.45 -8.15 7.01
CA GLN A 13 -22.05 -9.45 6.46
C GLN A 13 -20.66 -9.41 5.85
N ALA A 14 -20.35 -8.41 5.03
CA ALA A 14 -19.02 -8.28 4.41
C ALA A 14 -17.89 -8.11 5.44
N ILE A 15 -18.15 -7.40 6.54
CA ILE A 15 -17.19 -7.27 7.65
C ILE A 15 -17.04 -8.59 8.40
N ALA A 16 -18.12 -9.34 8.61
CA ALA A 16 -18.06 -10.66 9.25
C ALA A 16 -17.23 -11.64 8.40
N ASP A 17 -17.44 -11.65 7.09
CA ASP A 17 -16.66 -12.46 6.16
C ASP A 17 -15.18 -12.06 6.17
N TYR A 18 -14.89 -10.75 6.19
CA TYR A 18 -13.52 -10.24 6.29
C TYR A 18 -12.83 -10.66 7.59
N ILE A 19 -13.51 -10.59 8.74
CA ILE A 19 -12.95 -11.00 10.03
C ILE A 19 -12.66 -12.50 10.05
N GLN A 20 -13.51 -13.33 9.42
CA GLN A 20 -13.29 -14.77 9.32
C GLN A 20 -12.11 -15.14 8.42
N ASP A 21 -11.81 -14.32 7.40
CA ASP A 21 -10.69 -14.55 6.47
C ASP A 21 -9.33 -14.11 7.07
N GLN A 22 -9.33 -13.24 8.10
CA GLN A 22 -8.10 -12.82 8.77
C GLN A 22 -7.53 -13.94 9.66
N THR A 23 -6.25 -14.25 9.44
CA THR A 23 -5.48 -15.25 10.23
C THR A 23 -5.32 -14.83 11.69
N ASP A 24 -5.37 -13.53 11.99
CA ASP A 24 -5.34 -12.97 13.34
C ASP A 24 -6.70 -12.33 13.65
N PRO A 25 -7.31 -12.65 14.82
CA PRO A 25 -8.62 -12.12 15.18
C PRO A 25 -8.51 -10.60 15.36
N THR A 26 -8.95 -9.88 14.34
CA THR A 26 -9.05 -8.42 14.40
C THR A 26 -10.41 -8.06 15.01
N ASP A 27 -10.40 -7.24 16.05
CA ASP A 27 -11.61 -6.75 16.69
C ASP A 27 -12.45 -5.93 15.69
N LEU A 28 -13.77 -6.17 15.66
CA LEU A 28 -14.73 -5.40 14.84
C LEU A 28 -14.51 -3.87 14.91
N PRO A 29 -14.31 -3.25 16.08
CA PRO A 29 -14.05 -1.81 16.15
C PRO A 29 -12.73 -1.39 15.48
N ASP A 30 -11.72 -2.26 15.42
CA ASP A 30 -10.44 -1.95 14.74
C ASP A 30 -10.60 -2.01 13.22
N VAL A 31 -11.36 -2.98 12.70
CA VAL A 31 -11.67 -3.05 11.27
C VAL A 31 -12.44 -1.80 10.83
N LEU A 32 -13.44 -1.39 11.61
CA LEU A 32 -14.22 -0.18 11.33
C LEU A 32 -13.40 1.10 11.42
N GLN A 33 -12.55 1.23 12.45
CA GLN A 33 -11.65 2.38 12.57
C GLN A 33 -10.68 2.46 11.40
N THR A 34 -10.06 1.34 11.03
CA THR A 34 -9.11 1.26 9.91
C THR A 34 -9.78 1.60 8.58
N ALA A 35 -10.98 1.06 8.34
CA ALA A 35 -11.75 1.35 7.14
C ALA A 35 -12.13 2.84 7.05
N LEU A 36 -12.57 3.43 8.16
CA LEU A 36 -12.92 4.85 8.20
C LEU A 36 -11.70 5.75 8.04
N GLU A 37 -10.58 5.42 8.68
CA GLU A 37 -9.32 6.13 8.52
C GLU A 37 -8.86 6.11 7.06
N THR A 38 -8.93 4.94 6.41
CA THR A 38 -8.61 4.78 4.99
C THR A 38 -9.53 5.61 4.10
N PHE A 39 -10.84 5.53 4.32
CA PHE A 39 -11.83 6.30 3.56
C PHE A 39 -11.63 7.82 3.67
N LEU A 40 -11.42 8.33 4.89
CA LEU A 40 -11.19 9.76 5.12
C LEU A 40 -9.84 10.22 4.57
N THR A 41 -8.85 9.34 4.59
CA THR A 41 -7.53 9.56 4.00
C THR A 41 -7.61 9.68 2.48
N GLU A 42 -8.28 8.76 1.81
CA GLU A 42 -8.46 8.79 0.35
C GLU A 42 -9.20 10.03 -0.12
N ARG A 43 -10.14 10.51 0.71
CA ARG A 43 -10.90 11.74 0.46
C ARG A 43 -10.13 13.02 0.81
N GLY A 44 -8.95 12.91 1.42
CA GLY A 44 -8.10 14.03 1.80
C GLY A 44 -8.54 14.76 3.09
N TYR A 45 -9.50 14.21 3.83
CA TYR A 45 -9.92 14.74 5.14
C TYR A 45 -8.95 14.33 6.26
N LEU A 46 -8.25 13.21 6.09
CA LEU A 46 -7.20 12.76 6.99
C LEU A 46 -5.86 12.84 6.27
N SER A 47 -4.88 13.49 6.91
CA SER A 47 -3.51 13.52 6.39
C SER A 47 -2.86 12.19 6.67
N GLN A 48 -2.40 11.48 5.62
CA GLN A 48 -1.58 10.29 5.82
C GLN A 48 -0.38 10.67 6.70
N PRO A 49 -0.03 9.87 7.72
CA PRO A 49 1.27 10.02 8.35
C PRO A 49 2.30 9.90 7.23
N LYS A 50 3.11 10.95 7.03
CA LYS A 50 4.15 10.99 6.00
C LYS A 50 5.03 9.76 6.17
N LYS A 51 4.77 8.70 5.40
CA LYS A 51 5.66 7.54 5.35
C LYS A 51 6.98 8.08 4.83
N ARG A 52 8.01 8.10 5.68
CA ARG A 52 9.36 8.38 5.20
C ARG A 52 9.66 7.33 4.15
N LEU A 53 9.92 7.77 2.92
CA LEU A 53 10.48 6.93 1.88
C LEU A 53 11.74 6.28 2.44
N ARG A 54 11.66 5.00 2.79
CA ARG A 54 12.80 4.21 3.20
C ARG A 54 13.25 3.43 1.98
N ILE A 55 14.12 4.05 1.20
CA ILE A 55 14.79 3.39 0.09
C ILE A 55 15.89 2.55 0.71
N THR A 56 15.74 1.23 0.68
CA THR A 56 16.84 0.30 0.97
C THR A 56 17.63 0.12 -0.33
N PRO A 57 18.84 0.68 -0.45
CA PRO A 57 19.66 0.43 -1.63
C PRO A 57 20.00 -1.07 -1.73
N ALA A 58 20.04 -1.59 -2.95
CA ALA A 58 20.52 -2.94 -3.20
C ALA A 58 22.02 -3.03 -2.83
N GLU A 59 22.46 -4.18 -2.31
CA GLU A 59 23.88 -4.41 -1.96
C GLU A 59 24.80 -4.29 -3.17
N GLN A 60 24.31 -4.70 -4.35
CA GLN A 60 24.97 -4.50 -5.62
C GLN A 60 24.21 -3.46 -6.43
N GLY A 61 24.87 -2.34 -6.74
CA GLY A 61 24.33 -1.33 -7.63
C GLY A 61 24.20 -1.86 -9.06
N SER A 62 23.50 -1.12 -9.93
CA SER A 62 23.28 -1.53 -11.33
C SER A 62 24.55 -1.73 -12.18
N GLY A 63 25.74 -1.38 -11.68
CA GLY A 63 27.00 -1.43 -12.43
C GLY A 63 27.21 -0.25 -13.39
N TYR A 64 26.15 0.53 -13.64
CA TYR A 64 26.14 1.68 -14.51
C TYR A 64 26.33 2.98 -13.69
N HIS A 65 27.26 3.83 -14.12
CA HIS A 65 27.60 5.08 -13.40
C HIS A 65 26.58 6.21 -13.65
N ASN A 66 25.87 6.16 -14.79
CA ASN A 66 25.00 7.23 -15.27
C ASN A 66 23.55 6.78 -15.55
N THR A 67 23.09 5.69 -14.93
CA THR A 67 21.74 5.12 -15.17
C THR A 67 20.62 6.16 -15.05
N SER A 68 20.76 7.11 -14.11
CA SER A 68 19.77 8.15 -13.88
C SER A 68 19.70 9.21 -14.99
N ILE A 69 20.75 9.34 -15.80
CA ILE A 69 20.84 10.33 -16.90
C ILE A 69 20.58 9.63 -18.23
N GLU A 70 21.24 8.49 -18.47
CA GLU A 70 21.22 7.76 -19.75
C GLU A 70 20.32 6.52 -19.68
N HIS A 71 19.15 6.66 -19.03
CA HIS A 71 18.21 5.56 -18.78
C HIS A 71 17.78 4.85 -20.07
N ASP A 72 17.52 5.58 -21.15
CA ASP A 72 17.12 5.00 -22.43
C ASP A 72 18.21 4.08 -23.02
N GLN A 73 19.48 4.46 -22.87
CA GLN A 73 20.60 3.66 -23.37
C GLN A 73 20.86 2.43 -22.50
N VAL A 74 20.75 2.57 -21.18
CA VAL A 74 20.87 1.41 -20.26
C VAL A 74 19.75 0.41 -20.51
N LEU A 75 18.51 0.88 -20.70
CA LEU A 75 17.36 0.02 -21.00
C LEU A 75 17.49 -0.65 -22.38
N ALA A 76 17.98 0.07 -23.39
CA ALA A 76 18.23 -0.51 -24.72
C ALA A 76 19.34 -1.56 -24.72
N ASN A 77 20.38 -1.38 -23.90
CA ASN A 77 21.53 -2.30 -23.82
C ASN A 77 21.26 -3.53 -22.92
N LEU A 78 20.34 -3.43 -21.96
CA LEU A 78 19.91 -4.54 -21.10
C LEU A 78 19.35 -5.74 -21.89
N ASP A 79 18.71 -5.48 -23.04
CA ASP A 79 18.19 -6.52 -23.95
C ASP A 79 19.31 -7.33 -24.64
N GLN A 80 20.55 -6.83 -24.66
CA GLN A 80 21.66 -7.46 -25.39
C GLN A 80 22.55 -8.37 -24.51
N GLU A 81 22.57 -8.16 -23.19
CA GLU A 81 23.41 -8.97 -22.26
C GLU A 81 22.71 -10.25 -21.77
N HIS A 82 21.40 -10.40 -22.00
CA HIS A 82 20.64 -11.60 -21.63
C HIS A 82 20.53 -12.63 -22.78
N LEU A 83 21.53 -12.63 -23.66
CA LEU A 83 21.63 -13.53 -24.81
C LEU A 83 23.09 -13.98 -25.04
N VAL A 84 23.77 -14.36 -23.95
CA VAL A 84 25.05 -15.11 -24.00
C VAL A 84 25.14 -16.08 -22.83
#